data_AF-A0A200HAV5-F1
#
_entry.id   AF-A0A200HAV5-F1
#
_cell.length_a   1.000
_cell.length_b   1.000
_cell.length_c   1.000
_cell.angle_alpha   90.00
_cell.angle_beta   90.00
_cell.angle_gamma   90.00
#
_symmetry.space_group_name_H-M   'P 1'
#
loop_
_entity.id
_entity.type
_entity.pdbx_description
1 polymer ?
#
loop_
_entity_poly.entity_id
_entity_poly.type
_entity_poly.pdbx_seq_one_letter_code
_entity_poly.pdbx_strand_id
1 'polypeptide(L)'
;MGWFSKRKRTDGGGVVSDRDATRADLAALREFAETRRGVEAFVEPATSVTQTTVLLVASDGEWTRKRIASPKVASDFARKQGIPLYDANRVGYPQRMRDYNQRSSAQRTTTPSPQRASLSPERFKALMVLESIAGAEPLGKEPSAEEIERVWKRARTTAHPDRRGGDRTQWDKVEEAARTLGLH
;
A
#
# COMPACT_ATOMS: atom_id res chain seq x y z
N MET A 1 -12.30 23.51 28.43
CA MET A 1 -12.44 22.24 27.67
C MET A 1 -11.45 22.27 26.52
N GLY A 2 -10.37 21.51 26.62
CA GLY A 2 -9.26 21.52 25.65
C GLY A 2 -9.57 20.66 24.42
N TRP A 3 -9.42 21.25 23.23
CA TRP A 3 -9.54 20.54 21.97
C TRP A 3 -8.14 20.24 21.43
N PHE A 4 -7.66 19.01 21.64
CA PHE A 4 -6.41 18.53 21.06
C PHE A 4 -6.64 18.19 19.58
N SER A 5 -6.02 18.94 18.66
CA SER A 5 -5.93 18.54 17.25
C SER A 5 -4.57 17.88 16.98
N LYS A 6 -4.64 16.62 16.52
CA LYS A 6 -3.47 15.75 16.29
C LYS A 6 -2.80 16.17 14.97
N ARG A 7 -1.70 16.93 15.06
CA ARG A 7 -0.84 17.27 13.91
C ARG A 7 -0.03 16.04 13.50
N LYS A 8 -0.22 15.57 12.27
CA LYS A 8 0.57 14.48 11.67
C LYS A 8 1.85 15.07 11.06
N ARG A 9 3.00 14.74 11.64
CA ARG A 9 4.34 15.04 11.08
C ARG A 9 4.61 14.09 9.92
N THR A 10 5.11 14.61 8.81
CA THR A 10 5.78 13.82 7.76
C THR A 10 7.28 13.86 7.97
N ASP A 11 7.97 12.85 7.43
CA ASP A 11 9.39 12.47 7.64
C ASP A 11 10.43 13.48 7.07
N GLY A 12 10.07 14.77 6.95
CA GLY A 12 10.89 15.79 6.29
C GLY A 12 10.85 17.17 6.95
N GLY A 13 10.56 17.25 8.26
CA GLY A 13 10.76 18.46 9.07
C GLY A 13 9.87 19.68 8.78
N GLY A 14 9.08 19.69 7.71
CA GLY A 14 8.11 20.74 7.43
C GLY A 14 6.75 20.45 8.06
N VAL A 15 6.25 21.35 8.93
CA VAL A 15 4.85 21.33 9.37
C VAL A 15 3.98 21.81 8.20
N VAL A 16 3.59 20.90 7.30
CA VAL A 16 2.62 21.23 6.25
C VAL A 16 1.27 21.44 6.95
N SER A 17 0.76 22.67 6.90
CA SER A 17 -0.55 22.96 7.48
C SER A 17 -1.63 22.22 6.68
N ASP A 18 -2.76 21.88 7.32
CA ASP A 18 -3.91 21.25 6.64
C ASP A 18 -4.40 22.07 5.43
N ARG A 19 -4.24 23.40 5.53
CA ARG A 19 -4.53 24.36 4.46
C ARG A 19 -3.57 24.21 3.27
N ASP A 20 -2.28 24.02 3.51
CA ASP A 20 -1.28 23.83 2.46
C ASP A 20 -1.44 22.46 1.79
N ALA A 21 -1.73 21.41 2.56
CA ALA A 21 -2.04 20.09 2.04
C ALA A 21 -3.27 20.15 1.13
N THR A 22 -4.33 20.87 1.54
CA THR A 22 -5.53 21.08 0.72
C THR A 22 -5.21 21.81 -0.58
N ARG A 23 -4.30 22.80 -0.56
CA ARG A 23 -3.88 23.53 -1.77
C ARG A 23 -3.14 22.64 -2.76
N ALA A 24 -2.19 21.84 -2.27
CA ALA A 24 -1.46 20.86 -3.10
C ALA A 24 -2.41 19.79 -3.67
N ASP A 25 -3.35 19.33 -2.85
CA ASP A 25 -4.38 18.38 -3.26
C ASP A 25 -5.27 18.95 -4.38
N LEU A 26 -5.71 20.21 -4.28
CA LEU A 26 -6.46 20.89 -5.34
C LEU A 26 -5.65 21.10 -6.63
N ALA A 27 -4.34 21.38 -6.51
CA ALA A 27 -3.46 21.50 -7.67
C ALA A 27 -3.34 20.17 -8.42
N ALA A 28 -3.15 19.06 -7.70
CA ALA A 28 -3.10 17.73 -8.29
C ALA A 28 -4.44 17.32 -8.93
N LEU A 29 -5.58 17.69 -8.32
CA LEU A 29 -6.90 17.46 -8.92
C LEU A 29 -7.07 18.23 -10.23
N ARG A 30 -6.63 19.49 -10.27
CA ARG A 30 -6.66 20.31 -11.49
C ARG A 30 -5.79 19.70 -12.59
N GLU A 31 -4.53 19.39 -12.28
CA GLU A 31 -3.61 18.78 -13.24
C GLU A 31 -4.19 17.49 -13.83
N PHE A 32 -4.80 16.65 -13.01
CA PHE A 32 -5.48 15.44 -13.47
C PHE A 32 -6.64 15.77 -14.42
N ALA A 33 -7.50 16.73 -14.06
CA ALA A 33 -8.63 17.13 -14.89
C ALA A 33 -8.21 17.73 -16.24
N GLU A 34 -7.09 18.47 -16.28
CA GLU A 34 -6.57 19.10 -17.50
C GLU A 34 -5.88 18.10 -18.44
N THR A 35 -5.20 17.10 -17.88
CA THR A 35 -4.41 16.13 -18.64
C THR A 35 -5.20 14.93 -19.14
N ARG A 36 -6.28 14.53 -18.45
CA ARG A 36 -7.13 13.39 -18.82
C ARG A 36 -8.36 13.83 -19.61
N ARG A 37 -9.02 12.88 -20.26
CA ARG A 37 -10.27 13.11 -21.02
C ARG A 37 -11.45 12.45 -20.32
N GLY A 38 -12.65 13.01 -20.53
CA GLY A 38 -13.90 12.49 -19.99
C GLY A 38 -13.88 12.30 -18.47
N VAL A 39 -13.31 13.27 -17.75
CA VAL A 39 -13.16 13.18 -16.30
C VAL A 39 -14.50 13.45 -15.62
N GLU A 40 -14.86 12.58 -14.68
CA GLU A 40 -16.03 12.73 -13.82
C GLU A 40 -15.58 12.81 -12.36
N ALA A 41 -16.21 13.68 -11.56
CA ALA A 41 -15.91 13.84 -10.15
C ALA A 41 -16.94 13.13 -9.27
N PHE A 42 -16.46 12.51 -8.20
CA PHE A 42 -17.26 11.85 -7.18
C PHE A 42 -16.87 12.42 -5.83
N VAL A 43 -17.77 13.14 -5.17
CA VAL A 43 -17.56 13.61 -3.80
C VAL A 43 -17.90 12.51 -2.82
N GLU A 44 -17.03 12.33 -1.86
CA GLU A 44 -17.23 11.48 -0.70
C GLU A 44 -17.38 12.38 0.51
N PRO A 45 -18.62 12.52 1.04
CA PRO A 45 -18.87 13.30 2.24
C PRO A 45 -17.99 12.85 3.41
N ALA A 46 -17.67 13.79 4.31
CA ALA A 46 -17.01 13.42 5.55
C ALA A 46 -17.91 12.48 6.36
N THR A 47 -17.29 11.51 7.03
CA THR A 47 -17.93 10.69 8.07
C THR A 47 -17.37 11.08 9.42
N SER A 48 -17.82 10.42 10.50
CA SER A 48 -17.26 10.60 11.84
C SER A 48 -15.74 10.36 11.91
N VAL A 49 -15.19 9.58 10.97
CA VAL A 49 -13.78 9.13 10.98
C VAL A 49 -13.01 9.51 9.72
N THR A 50 -13.66 10.02 8.67
CA THR A 50 -13.01 10.41 7.41
C THR A 50 -13.33 11.84 7.02
N GLN A 51 -12.33 12.56 6.52
CA GLN A 51 -12.51 13.88 5.91
C GLN A 51 -13.23 13.78 4.56
N THR A 52 -13.76 14.91 4.07
CA THR A 52 -14.33 14.98 2.72
C THR A 52 -13.23 14.80 1.68
N THR A 53 -13.49 13.96 0.68
CA THR A 53 -12.57 13.74 -0.44
C THR A 53 -13.29 13.84 -1.78
N VAL A 54 -12.55 14.13 -2.83
CA VAL A 54 -13.01 14.03 -4.22
C VAL A 54 -12.18 12.97 -4.92
N LEU A 55 -12.88 12.08 -5.61
CA LEU A 55 -12.34 11.10 -6.54
C LEU A 55 -12.62 11.62 -7.96
N LEU A 56 -11.58 11.76 -8.77
CA LEU A 56 -11.71 12.01 -10.21
C LEU A 56 -11.47 10.70 -10.95
N VAL A 57 -12.33 10.39 -11.91
CA VAL A 57 -12.24 9.19 -12.75
C VAL A 57 -12.28 9.61 -14.21
N ALA A 58 -11.20 9.32 -14.94
CA ALA A 58 -11.09 9.56 -16.37
C ALA A 58 -11.90 8.54 -17.19
N SER A 59 -12.00 8.78 -18.51
CA SER A 59 -12.75 7.91 -19.43
C SER A 59 -12.20 6.49 -19.55
N ASP A 60 -10.89 6.31 -19.39
CA ASP A 60 -10.21 5.01 -19.44
C ASP A 60 -10.22 4.26 -18.09
N GLY A 61 -10.76 4.90 -17.05
CA GLY A 61 -10.83 4.39 -15.69
C GLY A 61 -9.66 4.77 -14.79
N GLU A 62 -8.64 5.49 -15.29
CA GLU A 62 -7.62 6.08 -14.42
C GLU A 62 -8.29 6.99 -13.40
N TRP A 63 -7.80 6.99 -12.15
CA TRP A 63 -8.40 7.79 -11.10
C TRP A 63 -7.39 8.37 -10.13
N THR A 64 -7.77 9.48 -9.51
CA THR A 64 -7.03 10.08 -8.38
C THR A 64 -8.01 10.49 -7.30
N ARG A 65 -7.62 10.32 -6.03
CA ARG A 65 -8.42 10.70 -4.86
C ARG A 65 -7.63 11.66 -3.99
N LYS A 66 -8.23 12.81 -3.67
CA LYS A 66 -7.59 13.87 -2.88
C LYS A 66 -8.58 14.45 -1.88
N ARG A 67 -8.04 15.05 -0.81
CA ARG A 67 -8.87 15.74 0.20
C ARG A 67 -9.38 17.05 -0.34
N ILE A 68 -10.53 17.45 0.19
CA ILE A 68 -11.11 18.75 -0.10
C ILE A 68 -11.75 19.30 1.17
N ALA A 69 -11.71 20.63 1.32
CA ALA A 69 -12.17 21.29 2.54
C ALA A 69 -13.68 21.05 2.82
N SER A 70 -14.51 20.93 1.78
CA SER A 70 -15.94 20.64 1.93
C SER A 70 -16.59 20.18 0.61
N PRO A 71 -17.80 19.59 0.66
CA PRO A 71 -18.57 19.28 -0.54
C PRO A 71 -18.87 20.51 -1.41
N LYS A 72 -19.02 21.69 -0.81
CA LYS A 72 -19.20 22.95 -1.55
C LYS A 72 -17.97 23.28 -2.40
N VAL A 73 -16.76 23.12 -1.83
CA VAL A 73 -15.51 23.34 -2.57
C VAL A 73 -15.34 22.32 -3.69
N ALA A 74 -15.82 21.07 -3.49
CA ALA A 74 -15.88 20.07 -4.57
C ALA A 74 -16.80 20.51 -5.73
N SER A 75 -17.99 21.01 -5.40
CA SER A 75 -18.93 21.56 -6.39
C SER A 75 -18.34 22.75 -7.14
N ASP A 76 -17.69 23.67 -6.44
CA ASP A 76 -17.08 24.85 -7.07
C ASP A 76 -15.88 24.45 -7.95
N PHE A 77 -15.09 23.46 -7.52
CA PHE A 77 -14.02 22.87 -8.33
C PHE A 77 -14.56 22.24 -9.61
N ALA A 78 -15.55 21.34 -9.50
CA ALA A 78 -16.10 20.63 -10.65
C ALA A 78 -16.70 21.60 -11.69
N ARG A 79 -17.45 22.62 -11.21
CA ARG A 79 -17.96 23.70 -12.06
C ARG A 79 -16.85 24.46 -12.79
N LYS A 80 -15.77 24.82 -12.08
CA LYS A 80 -14.62 25.52 -12.68
C LYS A 80 -13.87 24.67 -13.71
N GLN A 81 -13.87 23.36 -13.56
CA GLN A 81 -13.24 22.44 -14.52
C GLN A 81 -14.19 21.97 -15.63
N GLY A 82 -15.48 22.33 -15.56
CA GLY A 82 -16.48 21.90 -16.55
C GLY A 82 -16.76 20.39 -16.52
N ILE A 83 -16.57 19.75 -15.37
CA ILE A 83 -16.78 18.30 -15.20
C ILE A 83 -18.03 18.02 -14.34
N PRO A 84 -18.73 16.90 -14.59
CA PRO A 84 -19.86 16.51 -13.76
C PRO A 84 -19.38 16.09 -12.36
N LEU A 85 -20.21 16.35 -11.34
CA LEU A 85 -19.97 15.95 -9.96
C LEU A 85 -21.13 15.09 -9.44
N TYR A 86 -20.80 13.94 -8.88
CA TYR A 86 -21.74 13.00 -8.29
C TYR A 86 -21.44 12.74 -6.81
N ASP A 87 -22.43 12.31 -6.05
CA ASP A 87 -22.25 11.79 -4.68
C ASP A 87 -21.93 10.29 -4.76
N ALA A 88 -20.72 9.92 -4.37
CA ALA A 88 -20.25 8.53 -4.44
C ALA A 88 -21.12 7.57 -3.62
N ASN A 89 -21.72 8.03 -2.52
CA ASN A 89 -22.59 7.19 -1.69
C ASN A 89 -23.94 6.90 -2.35
N ARG A 90 -24.35 7.72 -3.33
CA ARG A 90 -25.61 7.56 -4.05
C ARG A 90 -25.45 6.77 -5.34
N VAL A 91 -24.43 7.09 -6.14
CA VAL A 91 -24.26 6.49 -7.47
C VAL A 91 -23.26 5.33 -7.48
N GLY A 92 -22.44 5.19 -6.43
CA GLY A 92 -21.34 4.24 -6.39
C GLY A 92 -20.17 4.65 -7.30
N TYR A 93 -19.20 3.75 -7.44
CA TYR A 93 -18.03 3.97 -8.29
C TYR A 93 -18.22 3.40 -9.70
N PRO A 94 -17.76 4.12 -10.75
CA PRO A 94 -17.89 3.68 -12.14
C PRO A 94 -17.26 2.31 -12.41
N GLN A 95 -17.88 1.51 -13.28
CA GLN A 95 -17.33 0.21 -13.69
C GLN A 95 -15.93 0.35 -14.30
N ARG A 96 -15.69 1.36 -15.14
CA ARG A 96 -14.39 1.65 -15.76
C ARG A 96 -13.24 1.79 -14.76
N MET A 97 -13.50 2.36 -13.57
CA MET A 97 -12.52 2.46 -12.48
C MET A 97 -12.17 1.07 -11.92
N ARG A 98 -13.17 0.19 -11.78
CA ARG A 98 -12.97 -1.19 -11.32
C ARG A 98 -12.15 -1.99 -12.34
N ASP A 99 -12.48 -1.84 -13.62
CA ASP A 99 -11.77 -2.50 -14.72
C ASP A 99 -10.32 -2.00 -14.84
N TYR A 100 -10.08 -0.71 -14.61
CA TYR A 100 -8.73 -0.16 -14.50
C TYR A 100 -7.96 -0.78 -13.34
N ASN A 101 -8.55 -0.86 -12.15
CA ASN A 101 -7.91 -1.48 -10.98
C ASN A 101 -7.56 -2.95 -11.23
N GLN A 102 -8.42 -3.71 -11.91
CA GLN A 102 -8.13 -5.10 -12.28
C GLN A 102 -6.94 -5.19 -13.24
N ARG A 103 -6.89 -4.33 -14.28
CA ARG A 103 -5.76 -4.26 -15.22
C ARG A 103 -4.47 -3.83 -14.52
N SER A 104 -4.51 -2.81 -13.67
CA SER A 104 -3.34 -2.34 -12.91
C SER A 104 -2.87 -3.37 -11.89
N SER A 105 -3.79 -4.09 -11.24
CA SER A 105 -3.44 -5.17 -10.32
C SER A 105 -2.81 -6.34 -11.07
N ALA A 106 -3.35 -6.72 -12.22
CA ALA A 106 -2.76 -7.72 -13.11
C ALA A 106 -1.36 -7.30 -13.56
N GLN A 107 -1.14 -6.04 -13.93
CA GLN A 107 0.18 -5.51 -14.30
C GLN A 107 1.16 -5.45 -13.11
N ARG A 108 0.68 -5.10 -11.91
CA ARG A 108 1.49 -5.13 -10.66
C ARG A 108 1.83 -6.56 -10.21
N THR A 109 0.95 -7.53 -10.48
CA THR A 109 1.20 -8.95 -10.20
C THR A 109 2.02 -9.61 -11.31
N THR A 110 2.02 -9.07 -12.54
CA THR A 110 2.74 -9.60 -13.70
C THR A 110 4.07 -8.89 -13.98
N THR A 111 4.34 -7.76 -13.31
CA THR A 111 5.68 -7.15 -13.29
C THR A 111 6.37 -7.54 -11.98
N PRO A 112 7.02 -8.72 -11.91
CA PRO A 112 8.03 -8.89 -10.89
C PRO A 112 9.07 -7.78 -11.11
N SER A 113 9.39 -7.01 -10.08
CA SER A 113 10.57 -6.14 -10.13
C SER A 113 11.75 -6.99 -10.62
N PRO A 114 12.61 -6.47 -11.53
CA PRO A 114 13.71 -7.23 -12.12
C PRO A 114 14.68 -7.82 -11.09
N GLN A 115 14.65 -7.35 -9.83
CA GLN A 115 15.49 -7.79 -8.73
C GLN A 115 14.83 -8.84 -7.80
N ARG A 116 13.50 -8.94 -7.73
CA ARG A 116 12.80 -10.04 -7.01
C ARG A 116 12.62 -11.29 -7.87
N ALA A 117 12.82 -11.16 -9.18
CA ALA A 117 12.76 -12.24 -10.15
C ALA A 117 13.97 -13.19 -10.10
N SER A 118 15.01 -12.88 -9.31
CA SER A 118 16.25 -13.68 -9.22
C SER A 118 16.28 -14.69 -8.07
N LEU A 119 15.35 -14.62 -7.11
CA LEU A 119 15.15 -15.69 -6.13
C LEU A 119 14.14 -16.68 -6.72
N SER A 120 14.55 -17.93 -6.92
CA SER A 120 13.59 -18.98 -7.33
C SER A 120 12.40 -19.01 -6.36
N PRO A 121 11.18 -19.39 -6.81
CA PRO A 121 10.02 -19.50 -5.93
C PRO A 121 10.27 -20.35 -4.67
N GLU A 122 11.20 -21.29 -4.75
CA GLU A 122 11.67 -22.15 -3.66
C GLU A 122 12.49 -21.37 -2.63
N ARG A 123 13.43 -20.51 -3.05
CA ARG A 123 14.21 -19.65 -2.15
C ARG A 123 13.33 -18.66 -1.40
N PHE A 124 12.32 -18.10 -2.05
CA PHE A 124 11.36 -17.21 -1.38
C PHE A 124 10.55 -17.95 -0.31
N LYS A 125 10.03 -19.14 -0.62
CA LYS A 125 9.33 -19.99 0.35
C LYS A 125 10.23 -20.35 1.54
N ALA A 126 11.51 -20.65 1.29
CA ALA A 126 12.48 -20.96 2.34
C ALA A 126 12.70 -19.77 3.31
N LEU A 127 12.84 -18.54 2.79
CA LEU A 127 12.96 -17.33 3.64
C LEU A 127 11.72 -17.11 4.51
N MET A 128 10.52 -17.23 3.94
CA MET A 128 9.26 -17.10 4.67
C MET A 128 9.14 -18.13 5.82
N VAL A 129 9.61 -19.36 5.61
CA VAL A 129 9.63 -20.41 6.65
C VAL A 129 10.56 -20.02 7.79
N LEU A 130 11.79 -19.56 7.48
CA LEU A 130 12.76 -19.15 8.49
C LEU A 130 12.28 -17.94 9.30
N GLU A 131 11.72 -16.91 8.65
CA GLU A 131 11.21 -15.70 9.31
C GLU A 131 10.05 -16.01 10.27
N SER A 132 9.09 -16.83 9.82
CA SER A 132 7.93 -17.25 10.61
C SER A 132 8.35 -18.03 11.87
N ILE A 133 9.29 -18.97 11.72
CA ILE A 133 9.78 -19.79 12.84
C ILE A 133 10.71 -18.97 13.76
N ALA A 134 11.50 -18.04 13.21
CA ALA A 134 12.34 -17.15 14.02
C ALA A 134 11.53 -16.09 14.78
N GLY A 135 10.29 -15.79 14.36
CA GLY A 135 9.55 -14.61 14.79
C GLY A 135 10.32 -13.32 14.47
N ALA A 136 10.96 -13.29 13.29
CA ALA A 136 11.72 -12.15 12.81
C ALA A 136 10.85 -11.25 11.95
N GLU A 137 11.13 -9.93 11.97
CA GLU A 137 10.57 -9.02 10.97
C GLU A 137 10.95 -9.51 9.56
N PRO A 138 10.06 -9.37 8.57
CA PRO A 138 10.35 -9.77 7.20
C PRO A 138 11.64 -9.12 6.72
N LEU A 139 12.53 -9.91 6.17
CA LEU A 139 13.77 -9.42 5.61
C LEU A 139 13.47 -8.41 4.48
N GLY A 140 14.40 -7.46 4.31
CA GLY A 140 14.32 -6.45 3.25
C GLY A 140 14.26 -7.07 1.85
N LYS A 141 14.10 -6.23 0.83
CA LYS A 141 13.95 -6.71 -0.56
C LYS A 141 15.19 -7.46 -1.09
N GLU A 142 16.36 -7.21 -0.52
CA GLU A 142 17.66 -7.85 -0.83
C GLU A 142 18.41 -8.14 0.48
N PRO A 143 18.11 -9.24 1.19
CA PRO A 143 18.82 -9.56 2.40
C PRO A 143 20.23 -10.07 2.11
N SER A 144 21.20 -9.52 2.83
CA SER A 144 22.58 -10.00 2.80
C SER A 144 22.67 -11.43 3.34
N ALA A 145 23.73 -12.15 2.95
CA ALA A 145 23.98 -13.50 3.44
C ALA A 145 24.03 -13.56 4.98
N GLU A 146 24.60 -12.53 5.62
CA GLU A 146 24.67 -12.40 7.08
C GLU A 146 23.29 -12.25 7.74
N GLU A 147 22.37 -11.51 7.12
CA GLU A 147 21.01 -11.35 7.63
C GLU A 147 20.22 -12.64 7.51
N ILE A 148 20.37 -13.35 6.38
CA ILE A 148 19.76 -14.67 6.18
C ILE A 148 20.30 -15.67 7.21
N GLU A 149 21.61 -15.68 7.43
CA GLU A 149 22.26 -16.56 8.41
C GLU A 149 21.80 -16.24 9.85
N ARG A 150 21.62 -14.96 10.19
CA ARG A 150 21.10 -14.53 11.48
C ARG A 150 19.67 -15.04 11.73
N VAL A 151 18.80 -14.91 10.72
CA VAL A 151 17.41 -15.41 10.81
C VAL A 151 17.40 -16.93 10.89
N TRP A 152 18.25 -17.63 10.12
CA TRP A 152 18.39 -19.08 10.19
C TRP A 152 18.85 -19.57 11.57
N LYS A 153 19.93 -19.00 12.14
CA LYS A 153 20.42 -19.35 13.49
C LYS A 153 19.35 -19.17 14.56
N ARG A 154 18.55 -18.11 14.44
CA ARG A 154 17.41 -17.85 15.33
C ARG A 154 16.29 -18.87 15.13
N ALA A 155 15.88 -19.15 13.89
CA ALA A 155 14.87 -20.15 13.56
C ALA A 155 15.26 -21.54 14.09
N ARG A 156 16.52 -21.94 13.88
CA ARG A 156 17.10 -23.21 14.35
C ARG A 156 17.06 -23.34 15.87
N THR A 157 17.40 -22.27 16.59
CA THR A 157 17.32 -22.22 18.05
C THR A 157 15.88 -22.37 18.55
N THR A 158 14.92 -21.72 17.89
CA THR A 158 13.48 -21.78 18.23
C THR A 158 12.84 -23.14 17.89
N ALA A 159 13.27 -23.77 16.80
CA ALA A 159 12.76 -25.03 16.32
C ALA A 159 13.40 -26.26 16.98
N HIS A 160 14.41 -26.06 17.85
CA HIS A 160 15.18 -27.16 18.42
C HIS A 160 14.29 -28.16 19.19
N PRO A 161 14.40 -29.48 18.92
CA PRO A 161 13.56 -30.51 19.55
C PRO A 161 13.62 -30.50 21.08
N ASP A 162 14.79 -30.19 21.67
CA ASP A 162 14.95 -30.06 23.13
C ASP A 162 14.03 -29.02 23.76
N ARG A 163 13.66 -27.97 23.02
CA ARG A 163 12.71 -26.94 23.47
C ARG A 163 11.26 -27.30 23.22
N ARG A 164 11.01 -28.34 22.42
CA ARG A 164 9.69 -28.74 21.92
C ARG A 164 9.33 -30.17 22.31
N GLY A 165 9.94 -30.68 23.37
CA GLY A 165 9.63 -32.02 23.91
C GLY A 165 9.89 -33.14 22.90
N GLY A 166 10.87 -32.98 22.01
CA GLY A 166 11.22 -33.96 20.98
C GLY A 166 10.48 -33.79 19.65
N ASP A 167 9.55 -32.82 19.50
CA ASP A 167 8.90 -32.54 18.21
C ASP A 167 9.90 -31.92 17.21
N ARG A 168 10.13 -32.65 16.11
CA ARG A 168 11.05 -32.27 15.03
C ARG A 168 10.38 -31.58 13.85
N THR A 169 9.06 -31.43 13.85
CA THR A 169 8.31 -30.93 12.68
C THR A 169 8.77 -29.54 12.23
N GLN A 170 9.07 -28.65 13.18
CA GLN A 170 9.62 -27.33 12.86
C GLN A 170 11.12 -27.37 12.56
N TRP A 171 11.86 -28.25 13.23
CA TRP A 171 13.28 -28.44 12.99
C TRP A 171 13.54 -28.87 11.54
N ASP A 172 12.81 -29.88 11.07
CA ASP A 172 12.99 -30.42 9.72
C ASP A 172 12.64 -29.38 8.64
N LYS A 173 11.64 -28.51 8.89
CA LYS A 173 11.30 -27.38 8.02
C LYS A 173 12.39 -26.31 7.96
N VAL A 174 13.05 -26.02 9.09
CA VAL A 174 14.18 -25.09 9.13
C VAL A 174 15.37 -25.65 8.37
N GLU A 175 15.67 -26.93 8.53
CA GLU A 175 16.77 -27.62 7.85
C GLU A 175 16.52 -27.80 6.34
N GLU A 176 15.27 -27.99 5.92
CA GLU A 176 14.87 -27.99 4.51
C GLU A 176 15.03 -26.60 3.88
N ALA A 177 14.53 -25.55 4.56
CA ALA A 177 14.68 -24.17 4.11
C ALA A 177 16.16 -23.73 4.02
N ALA A 178 16.98 -24.14 4.98
CA ALA A 178 18.43 -23.89 4.97
C ALA A 178 19.11 -24.50 3.74
N ARG A 179 18.78 -25.76 3.39
CA ARG A 179 19.28 -26.44 2.20
C ARG A 179 18.91 -25.72 0.91
N THR A 180 17.66 -25.26 0.78
CA THR A 180 17.20 -24.48 -0.39
C THR A 180 17.94 -23.14 -0.54
N LEU A 181 18.39 -22.55 0.57
CA LEU A 181 19.13 -21.29 0.58
C LEU A 181 20.66 -21.46 0.46
N GLY A 182 21.16 -22.69 0.51
CA GLY A 182 22.61 -22.99 0.50
C GLY A 182 23.31 -22.66 1.82
N LEU A 183 22.57 -22.69 2.93
CA LEU A 183 23.10 -22.49 4.28
C LEU A 183 23.50 -23.85 4.87
N HIS A 184 24.63 -23.91 5.57
CA HIS A 184 25.20 -25.12 6.19
C HIS A 184 25.56 -24.86 7.66
#